data_AF-A0A0Q5D6R8-F1
#
_entry.id   AF-A0A0Q5D6R8-F1
#
_cell.length_a   1.000
_cell.length_b   1.000
_cell.length_c   1.000
_cell.angle_alpha   90.00
_cell.angle_beta   90.00
_cell.angle_gamma   90.00
#
_symmetry.space_group_name_H-M   'P 1'
#
loop_
_entity.id
_entity.type
_entity.pdbx_description
1 polymer ?
#
loop_
_entity_poly.entity_id
_entity_poly.type
_entity_poly.pdbx_seq_one_letter_code
_entity_poly.pdbx_strand_id
1 'polypeptide(L)'
;MHRHNDYCVPPLLVNDLTSQCAAHFLANFVTNSEGHIRDVLKCGVRGSGGLVEEVEYWLQQCKADAEGKENNLGYWDIEEMGPWIYEKLQAADVARLVSRHTRGWPYKDFASYGYTVSDMAQLDAAIASMK
;
A
#
# COMPACT_ATOMS: atom_id res chain seq x y z
N MET A 1 -23.42 9.09 -9.06
CA MET A 1 -22.95 8.79 -10.42
C MET A 1 -21.44 9.04 -10.40
N HIS A 2 -20.64 7.97 -10.42
CA HIS A 2 -19.18 8.10 -10.45
C HIS A 2 -18.73 8.57 -11.83
N ARG A 3 -17.78 9.50 -11.87
CA ARG A 3 -17.13 9.96 -13.11
C ARG A 3 -16.08 8.93 -13.52
N HIS A 4 -15.75 8.87 -14.81
CA HIS A 4 -14.77 7.91 -15.34
C HIS A 4 -13.40 7.98 -14.65
N ASN A 5 -12.98 9.18 -14.23
CA ASN A 5 -11.70 9.42 -13.55
C ASN A 5 -11.82 9.36 -12.02
N ASP A 6 -12.98 8.99 -11.48
CA ASP A 6 -13.09 8.74 -10.04
C ASP A 6 -12.30 7.46 -9.72
N TYR A 7 -11.54 7.50 -8.64
CA TYR A 7 -10.91 6.31 -8.11
C TYR A 7 -11.96 5.32 -7.59
N CYS A 8 -11.72 4.02 -7.78
CA CYS A 8 -12.57 2.95 -7.25
C CYS A 8 -12.61 2.98 -5.71
N VAL A 9 -11.50 3.35 -5.09
CA VAL A 9 -11.40 3.70 -3.68
C VAL A 9 -10.58 4.99 -3.53
N PRO A 10 -10.88 5.85 -2.54
CA PRO A 10 -10.14 7.11 -2.38
C PRO A 10 -8.63 6.88 -2.25
N PRO A 11 -7.78 7.63 -2.96
CA PRO A 11 -6.33 7.57 -2.75
C PRO A 11 -5.95 8.21 -1.41
N LEU A 12 -4.82 7.78 -0.85
CA LEU A 12 -4.28 8.36 0.37
C LEU A 12 -3.68 9.74 0.07
N LEU A 13 -4.20 10.78 0.70
CA LEU A 13 -3.67 12.14 0.56
C LEU A 13 -2.33 12.27 1.28
N VAL A 14 -1.26 12.54 0.53
CA VAL A 14 0.10 12.76 1.07
C VAL A 14 0.29 14.23 1.43
N ASN A 15 0.62 14.51 2.68
CA ASN A 15 0.87 15.86 3.19
C ASN A 15 2.06 15.95 4.16
N ASP A 16 2.62 14.82 4.57
CA ASP A 16 3.77 14.69 5.44
C ASP A 16 4.49 13.36 5.17
N LEU A 17 5.60 13.13 5.87
CA LEU A 17 6.41 11.94 5.67
C LEU A 17 5.69 10.65 6.10
N THR A 18 4.82 10.72 7.11
CA THR A 18 4.05 9.56 7.61
C THR A 18 3.00 9.13 6.59
N SER A 19 2.28 10.08 6.00
CA SER A 19 1.28 9.83 4.95
C SER A 19 1.95 9.39 3.64
N GLN A 20 3.13 9.91 3.31
CA GLN A 20 3.92 9.39 2.20
C GLN A 20 4.31 7.92 2.42
N CYS A 21 4.86 7.59 3.58
CA CYS A 21 5.20 6.22 3.96
C CYS A 21 3.96 5.30 3.92
N ALA A 22 2.84 5.75 4.47
CA ALA A 22 1.58 5.01 4.43
C ALA A 22 1.05 4.78 3.01
N ALA A 23 1.20 5.76 2.10
CA ALA A 23 0.82 5.60 0.70
C ALA A 23 1.68 4.53 0.01
N HIS A 24 2.99 4.54 0.21
CA HIS A 24 3.89 3.53 -0.35
C HIS A 24 3.66 2.14 0.24
N PHE A 25 3.51 2.04 1.57
CA PHE A 25 3.13 0.80 2.22
C PHE A 25 1.82 0.28 1.64
N LEU A 26 0.78 1.11 1.53
CA LEU A 26 -0.52 0.68 1.02
C LEU A 26 -0.42 0.22 -0.44
N ALA A 27 0.34 0.93 -1.28
CA ALA A 27 0.58 0.54 -2.67
C ALA A 27 1.32 -0.80 -2.80
N ASN A 28 2.23 -1.13 -1.87
CA ASN A 28 2.84 -2.46 -1.80
C ASN A 28 1.89 -3.50 -1.20
N PHE A 29 1.20 -3.16 -0.13
CA PHE A 29 0.34 -4.07 0.61
C PHE A 29 -0.78 -4.64 -0.25
N VAL A 30 -1.37 -3.81 -1.13
CA VAL A 30 -2.45 -4.21 -2.05
C VAL A 30 -2.01 -5.22 -3.12
N THR A 31 -0.70 -5.42 -3.32
CA THR A 31 -0.19 -6.45 -4.25
C THR A 31 -0.11 -7.84 -3.61
N ASN A 32 -0.33 -7.95 -2.29
CA ASN A 32 -0.41 -9.24 -1.63
C ASN A 32 -1.67 -10.02 -2.04
N SER A 33 -1.67 -11.32 -1.79
CA SER A 33 -2.86 -12.14 -2.03
C SER A 33 -4.05 -11.67 -1.19
N GLU A 34 -5.28 -11.82 -1.72
CA GLU A 34 -6.50 -11.49 -0.97
C GLU A 34 -6.59 -12.23 0.38
N GLY A 35 -6.09 -13.47 0.43
CA GLY A 35 -6.05 -14.28 1.65
C GLY A 35 -5.19 -13.62 2.73
N HIS A 36 -3.98 -13.20 2.36
CA HIS A 36 -3.07 -12.49 3.26
C HIS A 36 -3.66 -11.17 3.76
N ILE A 37 -4.17 -10.34 2.85
CA ILE A 37 -4.79 -9.05 3.20
C ILE A 37 -5.93 -9.27 4.19
N ARG A 38 -6.82 -10.23 3.93
CA ARG A 38 -7.94 -10.54 4.81
C ARG A 38 -7.47 -10.98 6.20
N ASP A 39 -6.43 -11.81 6.28
CA ASP A 39 -5.93 -12.33 7.54
C ASP A 39 -5.28 -11.23 8.39
N VAL A 40 -4.48 -10.34 7.77
CA VAL A 40 -3.93 -9.14 8.43
C VAL A 40 -5.02 -8.23 8.96
N LEU A 41 -6.05 -7.93 8.14
CA LEU A 41 -7.17 -7.08 8.55
C LEU A 41 -7.99 -7.69 9.69
N LYS A 42 -8.13 -9.03 9.73
CA LYS A 42 -8.81 -9.75 10.81
C LYS A 42 -8.06 -9.63 12.14
N CYS A 43 -6.72 -9.62 12.12
CA CYS A 43 -5.89 -9.38 13.29
C CYS A 43 -5.96 -7.92 13.78
N GLY A 44 -6.37 -7.00 12.91
CA GLY A 44 -6.56 -5.59 13.25
C GLY A 44 -5.24 -4.83 13.36
N VAL A 45 -5.27 -3.65 14.00
CA VAL A 45 -4.09 -2.76 14.01
C VAL A 45 -2.95 -3.32 14.87
N ARG A 46 -3.26 -3.76 16.09
CA ARG A 46 -2.27 -4.18 17.10
C ARG A 46 -2.32 -5.67 17.45
N GLY A 47 -3.14 -6.45 16.75
CA GLY A 47 -3.15 -7.91 16.95
C GLY A 47 -1.89 -8.52 16.35
N SER A 48 -1.48 -9.69 16.84
CA SER A 48 -0.38 -10.43 16.24
C SER A 48 -0.74 -10.82 14.80
N GLY A 49 0.20 -10.61 13.87
CA GLY A 49 -0.03 -10.69 12.43
C GLY A 49 -0.88 -9.53 11.86
N GLY A 50 -1.05 -8.46 12.62
CA GLY A 50 -1.84 -7.29 12.25
C GLY A 50 -1.03 -6.21 11.51
N LEU A 51 -1.68 -5.08 11.25
CA LEU A 51 -1.10 -4.01 10.42
C LEU A 51 0.22 -3.43 10.95
N VAL A 52 0.43 -3.36 12.28
CA VAL A 52 1.70 -2.87 12.83
C VAL A 52 2.86 -3.79 12.46
N GLU A 53 2.71 -5.10 12.67
CA GLU A 53 3.76 -6.08 12.34
C GLU A 53 4.01 -6.11 10.83
N GLU A 54 2.96 -5.97 10.01
CA GLU A 54 3.07 -5.91 8.55
C GLU A 54 3.87 -4.68 8.09
N VAL A 55 3.61 -3.51 8.68
CA VAL A 55 4.35 -2.28 8.39
C VAL A 55 5.80 -2.39 8.88
N GLU A 56 6.04 -2.94 10.07
CA GLU A 56 7.40 -3.17 10.58
C GLU A 56 8.19 -4.08 9.65
N TYR A 57 7.58 -5.18 9.21
CA TYR A 57 8.20 -6.10 8.25
C TYR A 57 8.54 -5.39 6.93
N TRP A 58 7.60 -4.62 6.37
CA TRP A 58 7.85 -3.87 5.13
C TRP A 58 8.98 -2.84 5.28
N LEU A 59 9.03 -2.10 6.39
CA LEU A 59 10.11 -1.17 6.68
C LEU A 59 11.48 -1.88 6.82
N GLN A 60 11.50 -3.09 7.39
CA GLN A 60 12.72 -3.91 7.45
C GLN A 60 13.20 -4.37 6.07
N GLN A 61 12.28 -4.76 5.17
CA GLN A 61 12.64 -5.07 3.78
C GLN A 61 13.24 -3.85 3.08
N CYS A 62 12.57 -2.71 3.20
CA CYS A 62 13.05 -1.42 2.70
C CYS A 62 14.46 -1.07 3.21
N LYS A 63 14.75 -1.33 4.49
CA LYS A 63 16.08 -1.13 5.07
C LYS A 63 17.11 -2.11 4.49
N ALA A 64 16.75 -3.38 4.37
CA ALA A 64 17.63 -4.40 3.80
C ALA A 64 17.99 -4.10 2.33
N ASP A 65 17.04 -3.63 1.54
CA ASP A 65 17.26 -3.21 0.15
C ASP A 65 18.21 -2.02 0.07
N ALA A 66 18.07 -1.04 0.96
CA ALA A 66 18.94 0.15 1.02
C ALA A 66 20.38 -0.19 1.40
N GLU A 67 20.58 -1.11 2.35
CA GLU A 67 21.89 -1.60 2.81
C GLU A 67 22.52 -2.60 1.81
N GLY A 68 21.74 -3.09 0.85
CA GLY A 68 22.15 -4.03 -0.18
C GLY A 68 23.15 -3.43 -1.18
N LYS A 69 24.07 -4.27 -1.67
CA LYS A 69 25.06 -3.88 -2.69
C LYS A 69 24.47 -3.67 -4.09
N GLU A 70 23.23 -4.12 -4.30
CA GLU A 70 22.48 -4.04 -5.57
C GLU A 70 21.31 -3.04 -5.48
N ASN A 71 21.40 -2.04 -4.60
CA ASN A 71 20.30 -1.12 -4.29
C ASN A 71 19.81 -0.28 -5.49
N ASN A 72 20.59 -0.17 -6.57
CA ASN A 72 20.26 0.64 -7.74
C ASN A 72 19.36 -0.09 -8.76
N LEU A 73 18.13 -0.38 -8.36
CA LEU A 73 17.09 -0.95 -9.24
C LEU A 73 16.31 0.13 -10.02
N GLY A 74 16.63 1.43 -9.85
CA GLY A 74 16.01 2.54 -10.59
C GLY A 74 14.59 2.94 -10.15
N TYR A 75 14.05 2.32 -9.09
CA TYR A 75 12.72 2.65 -8.56
C TYR A 75 12.71 3.92 -7.68
N TRP A 76 13.87 4.32 -7.16
CA TRP A 76 14.06 5.51 -6.34
C TRP A 76 15.33 6.22 -6.79
N ASP A 77 15.32 7.56 -6.80
CA ASP A 77 16.57 8.27 -6.59
C ASP A 77 17.00 7.93 -5.17
N ILE A 78 18.00 7.06 -5.08
CA ILE A 78 18.55 6.58 -3.82
C ILE A 78 18.92 7.83 -3.01
N GLU A 79 19.81 8.69 -3.51
CA GLU A 79 20.38 9.80 -2.75
C GLU A 79 19.34 10.80 -2.24
N GLU A 80 18.23 11.01 -2.95
CA GLU A 80 17.21 12.01 -2.58
C GLU A 80 15.94 11.43 -1.91
N MET A 81 15.50 10.24 -2.31
CA MET A 81 14.12 9.75 -2.06
C MET A 81 14.05 8.28 -1.63
N GLY A 82 15.19 7.67 -1.27
CA GLY A 82 15.24 6.28 -0.85
C GLY A 82 14.47 5.98 0.45
N PRO A 83 14.08 4.72 0.68
CA PRO A 83 13.21 4.33 1.80
C PRO A 83 13.78 4.59 3.21
N TRP A 84 15.08 4.90 3.36
CA TRP A 84 15.66 5.28 4.66
C TRP A 84 15.15 6.64 5.19
N ILE A 85 14.51 7.46 4.36
CA ILE A 85 13.79 8.64 4.88
C ILE A 85 12.75 8.24 5.93
N TYR A 86 12.29 6.98 5.93
CA TYR A 86 11.34 6.44 6.91
C TYR A 86 11.98 5.88 8.18
N GLU A 87 13.31 5.86 8.33
CA GLU A 87 14.00 5.19 9.45
C GLU A 87 13.50 5.62 10.84
N LYS A 88 13.10 6.89 10.96
CA LYS A 88 12.62 7.47 12.23
C LYS A 88 11.12 7.32 12.46
N LEU A 89 10.36 6.86 11.47
CA LEU A 89 8.93 6.70 11.59
C LEU A 89 8.59 5.48 12.45
N GLN A 90 7.56 5.62 13.27
CA GLN A 90 7.02 4.50 14.03
C GLN A 90 6.03 3.74 13.15
N ALA A 91 6.20 2.44 13.01
CA ALA A 91 5.26 1.60 12.26
C ALA A 91 3.82 1.72 12.77
N ALA A 92 3.65 1.93 14.09
CA ALA A 92 2.34 2.18 14.70
C ALA A 92 1.65 3.47 14.21
N ASP A 93 2.39 4.50 13.80
CA ASP A 93 1.81 5.72 13.25
C ASP A 93 1.33 5.50 11.82
N VAL A 94 2.17 4.86 11.00
CA VAL A 94 1.86 4.47 9.63
C VAL A 94 0.66 3.53 9.59
N ALA A 95 0.66 2.45 10.38
CA ALA A 95 -0.44 1.48 10.47
C ALA A 95 -1.75 2.11 10.92
N ARG A 96 -1.71 3.08 11.86
CA ARG A 96 -2.90 3.84 12.28
C ARG A 96 -3.46 4.71 11.16
N LEU A 97 -2.59 5.32 10.36
CA LEU A 97 -3.00 6.14 9.23
C LEU A 97 -3.64 5.27 8.14
N VAL A 98 -3.01 4.14 7.79
CA VAL A 98 -3.55 3.15 6.84
C VAL A 98 -4.91 2.65 7.31
N SER A 99 -5.02 2.18 8.55
CA SER A 99 -6.28 1.67 9.12
C SER A 99 -7.40 2.71 9.15
N ARG A 100 -7.07 3.99 9.37
CA ARG A 100 -8.05 5.07 9.33
C ARG A 100 -8.52 5.34 7.90
N HIS A 101 -7.58 5.36 6.97
CA HIS A 101 -7.85 5.63 5.56
C HIS A 101 -8.73 4.53 4.93
N THR A 102 -8.41 3.27 5.22
CA THR A 102 -9.12 2.10 4.68
C THR A 102 -10.31 1.67 5.55
N ARG A 103 -10.72 2.50 6.51
CA ARG A 103 -11.83 2.18 7.41
C ARG A 103 -13.12 1.95 6.62
N GLY A 104 -13.69 0.78 6.78
CA GLY A 104 -14.95 0.40 6.14
C GLY A 104 -14.77 -0.22 4.76
N TRP A 105 -13.54 -0.30 4.24
CA TRP A 105 -13.26 -1.06 3.03
C TRP A 105 -13.37 -2.56 3.33
N PRO A 106 -14.16 -3.33 2.58
CA PRO A 106 -13.97 -4.77 2.53
C PRO A 106 -12.58 -5.09 1.95
N TYR A 107 -12.02 -6.24 2.33
CA TYR A 107 -10.68 -6.64 1.87
C TYR A 107 -10.54 -6.68 0.33
N LYS A 108 -11.64 -6.92 -0.40
CA LYS A 108 -11.66 -6.93 -1.86
C LYS A 108 -11.39 -5.57 -2.49
N ASP A 109 -11.78 -4.49 -1.80
CA ASP A 109 -11.62 -3.13 -2.32
C ASP A 109 -10.14 -2.70 -2.35
N PHE A 110 -9.27 -3.39 -1.60
CA PHE A 110 -7.82 -3.18 -1.67
C PHE A 110 -7.27 -3.49 -3.06
N ALA A 111 -7.81 -4.48 -3.77
CA ALA A 111 -7.36 -4.84 -5.12
C ALA A 111 -7.66 -3.74 -6.16
N SER A 112 -8.59 -2.82 -5.85
CA SER A 112 -8.93 -1.68 -6.70
C SER A 112 -8.21 -0.39 -6.30
N TYR A 113 -7.31 -0.43 -5.33
CA TYR A 113 -6.52 0.73 -4.92
C TYR A 113 -5.62 1.21 -6.06
N GLY A 114 -5.63 2.52 -6.33
CA GLY A 114 -4.87 3.13 -7.42
C GLY A 114 -5.56 3.08 -8.78
N TYR A 115 -6.63 2.31 -8.94
CA TYR A 115 -7.40 2.24 -10.18
C TYR A 115 -8.54 3.26 -10.20
N THR A 116 -8.76 3.87 -11.37
CA THR A 116 -10.00 4.58 -11.67
C THR A 116 -11.09 3.62 -12.14
N VAL A 117 -12.35 4.08 -12.10
CA VAL A 117 -13.48 3.35 -12.68
C VAL A 117 -13.24 3.00 -14.15
N SER A 118 -12.58 3.90 -14.90
CA SER A 118 -12.17 3.64 -16.28
C SER A 118 -11.14 2.52 -16.39
N ASP A 119 -10.10 2.53 -15.54
CA ASP A 119 -9.03 1.52 -15.59
C ASP A 119 -9.58 0.12 -15.30
N MET A 120 -10.46 0.00 -14.30
CA MET A 120 -11.12 -1.28 -13.98
C MET A 120 -12.00 -1.77 -15.13
N ALA A 121 -12.77 -0.89 -15.77
CA ALA A 121 -13.61 -1.26 -16.91
C ALA A 121 -12.77 -1.76 -18.11
N GLN A 122 -11.59 -1.17 -18.34
CA GLN A 122 -10.66 -1.61 -19.38
C GLN A 122 -10.04 -2.97 -19.04
N LEU A 123 -9.67 -3.18 -17.78
CA LEU A 123 -9.13 -4.46 -17.32
C LEU A 123 -10.16 -5.60 -17.48
N ASP A 124 -11.40 -5.36 -17.07
CA ASP A 124 -12.49 -6.33 -17.21
C ASP A 124 -12.77 -6.68 -18.69
N ALA A 125 -12.76 -5.67 -19.56
CA ALA A 125 -12.92 -5.88 -21.01
C ALA A 125 -11.76 -6.71 -21.60
N ALA A 126 -10.52 -6.44 -21.18
CA ALA A 126 -9.35 -7.19 -21.61
C ALA A 126 -9.45 -8.66 -21.15
N ILE A 127 -9.79 -8.91 -19.88
CA ILE A 127 -9.97 -10.27 -19.35
C ILE A 127 -11.08 -11.02 -20.09
N ALA A 128 -12.19 -10.34 -20.39
CA ALA A 128 -13.30 -10.94 -21.14
C ALA A 128 -12.89 -11.32 -22.57
N SER A 129 -12.00 -10.54 -23.21
CA SER A 129 -11.49 -10.82 -24.56
C SER A 129 -10.49 -11.97 -24.64
N MET A 130 -9.90 -12.37 -23.50
CA MET A 130 -8.95 -13.49 -23.40
C MET A 130 -9.62 -14.83 -23.12
N LYS A 131 -10.93 -14.84 -22.83
CA LYS A 131 -11.74 -16.04 -22.60
C LYS A 131 -12.46 -16.47 -23.87
#